data_AF-A0A9P1GKF0-F1
#
_entry.id   AF-A0A9P1GKF0-F1
#
_cell.length_a   1.000
_cell.length_b   1.000
_cell.length_c   1.000
_cell.angle_alpha   90.00
_cell.angle_beta   90.00
_cell.angle_gamma   90.00
#
_symmetry.space_group_name_H-M   'P 1'
#
loop_
_entity.id
_entity.type
_entity.pdbx_description
1 polymer ?
#
loop_
_entity_poly.entity_id
_entity_poly.type
_entity_poly.pdbx_seq_one_letter_code
_entity_poly.pdbx_strand_id
1 'polypeptide(L)'
;MLEDLGLSESTSTLIVWLVRALLPFLLFIIWYATQPPEPQQTYHRGQLLAARQVVGGTPPELGTLQVKRLEDPKPARRSKDERKNSAATSVTTVESRLVPASPVVQEAPKPEKKEGSDVMEDLQGVLSFIAFKERQQRVFLPVTHPPAPRRKNHQVDVPRDPKMDARQNAAAQRLLKALLPPSTLDLDVSQLIKALREKLAEVEVTKETYVSFLKLCFESRNLREVGRFYGEMEAKGLELEEEITDQVIALYATSALQ
;
A
#
# COMPACT_ATOMS: atom_id res chain seq x y z
N MET A 1 -25.75 21.11 51.50
CA MET A 1 -24.66 20.15 51.80
C MET A 1 -23.40 20.35 50.97
N LEU A 2 -23.43 20.89 49.74
CA LEU A 2 -22.20 21.39 49.09
C LEU A 2 -21.89 22.87 49.40
N GLU A 3 -22.91 23.67 49.74
CA GLU A 3 -22.73 25.08 50.12
C GLU A 3 -21.95 25.23 51.44
N ASP A 4 -22.03 24.25 52.35
CA ASP A 4 -21.30 24.23 53.62
C ASP A 4 -19.78 24.05 53.44
N LEU A 5 -19.33 23.63 52.26
CA LEU A 5 -17.91 23.48 51.91
C LEU A 5 -17.31 24.76 51.31
N GLY A 6 -18.10 25.84 51.15
CA GLY A 6 -17.61 27.11 50.59
C GLY A 6 -17.20 27.03 49.11
N LEU A 7 -17.60 25.96 48.42
CA LEU A 7 -17.31 25.79 46.99
C LEU A 7 -18.28 26.69 46.20
N SER A 8 -17.72 27.69 45.52
CA SER A 8 -18.50 28.57 44.64
C SER A 8 -19.23 27.76 43.56
N GLU A 9 -20.39 28.25 43.11
CA GLU A 9 -21.15 27.63 42.00
C GLU A 9 -20.27 27.37 40.75
N SER A 10 -19.32 28.27 40.49
CA SER A 10 -18.32 28.13 39.43
C SER A 10 -17.38 26.94 39.60
N THR A 11 -17.06 26.56 40.84
CA THR A 11 -16.21 25.39 41.11
C THR A 11 -16.99 24.10 40.92
N SER A 12 -18.26 24.07 41.32
CA SER A 12 -19.13 22.90 41.14
C SER A 12 -19.34 22.55 39.66
N THR A 13 -19.54 23.56 38.82
CA THR A 13 -19.70 23.38 37.37
C THR A 13 -18.41 22.86 36.73
N LEU A 14 -17.25 23.38 37.13
CA LEU A 14 -15.95 22.90 36.66
C LEU A 14 -15.73 21.42 37.02
N ILE A 15 -16.07 21.02 38.26
CA ILE A 15 -15.97 19.62 38.70
C ILE A 15 -16.86 18.71 37.85
N VAL A 16 -18.11 19.11 37.56
CA VAL A 16 -19.01 18.31 36.72
C VAL A 16 -18.43 18.12 35.32
N TRP A 17 -17.89 19.17 34.70
CA TRP A 17 -17.25 19.08 33.39
C TRP A 17 -15.99 18.20 33.42
N LEU A 18 -15.17 18.32 34.46
CA LEU A 18 -13.95 17.54 34.63
C LEU A 18 -14.27 16.05 34.82
N VAL A 19 -15.26 15.71 35.65
CA VAL A 19 -15.74 14.34 35.82
C VAL A 19 -16.30 13.81 34.50
N ARG A 20 -17.10 14.61 33.77
CA ARG A 20 -17.69 14.22 32.48
C ARG A 20 -16.62 13.97 31.40
N ALA A 21 -15.50 14.70 31.45
CA ALA A 21 -14.36 14.49 30.56
C ALA A 21 -13.50 13.28 30.95
N LEU A 22 -13.28 13.06 32.25
CA LEU A 22 -12.45 11.96 32.75
C LEU A 22 -13.13 10.59 32.71
N LEU A 23 -14.45 10.54 32.94
CA LEU A 23 -15.20 9.30 33.00
C LEU A 23 -15.07 8.42 31.74
N PRO A 24 -15.21 8.92 30.50
CA PRO A 24 -15.00 8.09 29.30
C PRO A 24 -13.55 7.63 29.16
N PHE A 25 -12.57 8.44 29.58
CA PHE A 25 -11.15 8.08 29.52
C PHE A 25 -10.82 6.94 30.49
N LEU A 26 -11.33 7.01 31.73
CA LEU A 26 -11.19 5.94 32.71
C LEU A 26 -11.90 4.65 32.27
N LEU A 27 -13.12 4.76 31.70
CA LEU A 27 -13.81 3.61 31.13
C LEU A 27 -13.03 2.98 29.98
N PHE A 28 -12.42 3.79 29.11
CA PHE A 28 -11.57 3.30 28.03
C PHE A 28 -10.34 2.56 28.55
N ILE A 29 -9.65 3.10 29.55
CA ILE A 29 -8.50 2.43 30.18
C ILE A 29 -8.91 1.10 30.81
N ILE A 30 -10.02 1.08 31.56
CA ILE A 30 -10.53 -0.14 32.17
C ILE A 30 -10.90 -1.16 31.09
N TRP A 31 -11.63 -0.74 30.06
CA TRP A 31 -12.00 -1.61 28.93
C TRP A 31 -10.77 -2.16 28.20
N TYR A 32 -9.77 -1.31 27.95
CA TYR A 32 -8.51 -1.70 27.30
C TYR A 32 -7.70 -2.68 28.16
N ALA A 33 -7.58 -2.42 29.46
CA ALA A 33 -6.88 -3.29 30.41
C ALA A 33 -7.62 -4.60 30.68
N THR A 34 -8.95 -4.62 30.52
CA THR A 34 -9.79 -5.82 30.68
C THR A 34 -10.05 -6.55 29.37
N GLN A 35 -9.52 -6.06 28.24
CA GLN A 35 -9.53 -6.85 27.03
C GLN A 35 -8.72 -8.12 27.30
N PRO A 36 -9.31 -9.32 27.16
CA PRO A 36 -8.53 -10.53 27.18
C PRO A 36 -7.45 -10.36 26.11
N PRO A 37 -6.17 -10.65 26.42
CA PRO A 37 -5.10 -10.51 25.44
C PRO A 37 -5.58 -11.23 24.20
N GLU A 38 -5.75 -10.47 23.11
CA GLU A 38 -6.29 -10.98 21.86
C GLU A 38 -5.50 -12.25 21.60
N PRO A 39 -6.13 -13.45 21.67
CA PRO A 39 -5.37 -14.67 21.61
C PRO A 39 -4.66 -14.56 20.29
N GLN A 40 -3.33 -14.43 20.31
CA GLN A 40 -2.53 -14.48 19.12
C GLN A 40 -2.87 -15.84 18.54
N GLN A 41 -3.86 -15.87 17.64
CA GLN A 41 -4.37 -17.05 16.98
C GLN A 41 -3.32 -17.41 15.94
N THR A 42 -2.13 -17.73 16.44
CA THR A 42 -1.16 -18.56 15.78
C THR A 42 -1.81 -19.93 15.77
N TYR A 43 -2.74 -20.14 14.83
CA TYR A 43 -3.30 -21.44 14.57
C TYR A 43 -2.13 -22.35 14.24
N HIS A 44 -1.71 -23.14 15.23
CA HIS A 44 -0.68 -24.13 15.01
C HIS A 44 -1.18 -25.02 13.90
N ARG A 45 -0.43 -25.12 12.81
CA ARG A 45 -0.79 -25.89 11.60
C ARG A 45 -1.31 -27.30 11.92
N GLY A 46 -0.84 -27.89 13.03
CA GLY A 46 -1.34 -29.17 13.56
C GLY A 46 -2.81 -29.16 14.02
N GLN A 47 -3.31 -28.09 14.63
CA GLN A 47 -4.70 -27.99 15.07
C GLN A 47 -5.68 -27.87 13.89
N LEU A 48 -5.28 -27.16 12.82
CA LEU A 48 -6.06 -27.10 11.57
C LEU A 48 -6.12 -28.46 10.86
N LEU A 49 -5.05 -29.25 10.94
CA LEU A 49 -5.02 -30.59 10.38
C LEU A 49 -5.81 -31.60 11.24
N ALA A 50 -5.75 -31.47 12.57
CA ALA A 50 -6.54 -32.30 13.48
C ALA A 50 -8.05 -32.04 13.32
N ALA A 51 -8.46 -30.77 13.16
CA ALA A 51 -9.84 -30.42 12.83
C ALA A 51 -10.31 -31.05 11.50
N ARG A 52 -9.38 -31.26 10.55
CA ARG A 52 -9.66 -31.96 9.29
C ARG A 52 -9.80 -33.48 9.45
N GLN A 53 -9.09 -34.07 10.42
CA GLN A 53 -9.16 -35.52 10.69
C GLN A 53 -10.41 -35.93 11.48
N VAL A 54 -10.94 -35.05 12.34
CA VAL A 54 -12.19 -35.33 13.06
C VAL A 54 -13.41 -35.30 12.12
N VAL A 55 -13.31 -34.62 10.97
CA VAL A 55 -14.28 -34.71 9.86
C VAL A 55 -13.92 -35.86 8.91
N GLY A 56 -13.35 -36.95 9.44
CA GLY A 56 -13.10 -38.22 8.76
C GLY A 56 -14.36 -39.08 8.55
N GLY A 57 -15.55 -38.46 8.52
CA GLY A 57 -16.71 -39.09 7.93
C GLY A 57 -16.51 -39.15 6.42
N THR A 58 -16.64 -40.34 5.84
CA THR A 58 -16.58 -40.63 4.40
C THR A 58 -16.88 -39.40 3.53
N PRO A 59 -15.96 -38.96 2.66
CA PRO A 59 -16.24 -37.85 1.76
C PRO A 59 -17.53 -38.19 0.99
N PRO A 60 -18.55 -37.32 0.98
CA PRO A 60 -19.74 -37.59 0.19
C PRO A 60 -19.29 -37.79 -1.26
N GLU A 61 -19.58 -38.97 -1.82
CA GLU A 61 -19.29 -39.28 -3.21
C GLU A 61 -19.91 -38.19 -4.09
N LEU A 62 -19.06 -37.39 -4.74
CA LEU A 62 -19.44 -36.35 -5.71
C LEU A 62 -20.05 -36.94 -7.00
N GLY A 63 -20.56 -38.17 -6.96
CA GLY A 63 -21.00 -38.97 -8.12
C GLY A 63 -22.34 -38.57 -8.74
N THR A 64 -23.09 -37.64 -8.16
CA THR A 64 -24.43 -37.27 -8.69
C THR A 64 -24.72 -35.77 -8.72
N LEU A 65 -23.68 -34.92 -8.73
CA LEU A 65 -23.86 -33.56 -9.25
C LEU A 65 -23.84 -33.65 -10.78
N GLN A 66 -24.99 -34.02 -11.36
CA GLN A 66 -25.27 -33.83 -12.77
C GLN A 66 -25.14 -32.34 -13.08
N VAL A 67 -23.95 -31.94 -13.52
CA VAL A 67 -23.73 -30.69 -14.24
C VAL A 67 -24.53 -30.83 -15.53
N LYS A 68 -25.78 -30.35 -15.50
CA LYS A 68 -26.61 -30.14 -16.68
C LYS A 68 -25.82 -29.20 -17.58
N ARG A 69 -25.10 -29.79 -18.53
CA ARG A 69 -24.32 -29.14 -19.57
C ARG A 69 -25.31 -28.29 -20.37
N LEU A 70 -25.42 -27.02 -20.01
CA LEU A 70 -26.21 -26.06 -20.74
C LEU A 70 -25.51 -25.89 -22.09
N GLU A 71 -26.18 -26.33 -23.15
CA GLU A 71 -25.71 -26.26 -24.51
C GLU A 71 -25.28 -24.83 -24.86
N ASP A 72 -24.06 -24.71 -25.37
CA ASP A 72 -23.50 -23.45 -25.84
C ASP A 72 -24.34 -22.89 -27.00
N PRO A 73 -24.81 -21.63 -26.94
CA PRO A 73 -25.42 -20.99 -28.09
C PRO A 73 -24.35 -20.75 -29.16
N LYS A 74 -24.49 -21.49 -30.26
CA LYS A 74 -23.86 -21.35 -31.58
C LYS A 74 -23.55 -19.87 -31.91
N PRO A 75 -22.26 -19.46 -32.00
CA PRO A 75 -21.93 -18.08 -32.36
C PRO A 75 -22.28 -17.84 -33.83
N ALA A 76 -23.17 -16.88 -34.05
CA ALA A 76 -23.49 -16.36 -35.38
C ALA A 76 -22.26 -15.64 -35.95
N ARG A 77 -21.80 -16.11 -37.11
CA ARG A 77 -20.87 -15.40 -37.99
C ARG A 77 -21.41 -13.99 -38.26
N ARG A 78 -20.69 -12.95 -37.80
CA ARG A 78 -20.88 -11.59 -38.31
C ARG A 78 -19.61 -11.16 -39.05
N SER A 79 -19.88 -10.75 -40.27
CA SER A 79 -18.98 -10.36 -41.35
C SER A 79 -18.03 -9.23 -40.97
N LYS A 80 -16.75 -9.47 -41.28
CA LYS A 80 -15.82 -8.59 -42.00
C LYS A 80 -16.41 -7.23 -42.40
N ASP A 81 -15.93 -6.16 -41.77
CA ASP A 81 -15.85 -4.85 -42.40
C ASP A 81 -14.46 -4.26 -42.21
N GLU A 82 -13.84 -4.07 -43.36
CA GLU A 82 -12.46 -3.70 -43.61
C GLU A 82 -12.45 -2.19 -43.84
N ARG A 83 -12.04 -1.40 -42.84
CA ARG A 83 -11.83 0.04 -43.03
C ARG A 83 -10.36 0.40 -42.85
N LYS A 84 -9.67 0.35 -44.00
CA LYS A 84 -8.44 1.07 -44.30
C LYS A 84 -8.54 2.51 -43.80
N ASN A 85 -7.53 2.98 -43.09
CA ASN A 85 -7.06 4.35 -43.20
C ASN A 85 -5.57 4.41 -42.89
N SER A 86 -4.82 4.40 -43.99
CA SER A 86 -3.42 4.73 -44.14
C SER A 86 -3.26 6.25 -44.31
N ALA A 87 -2.41 6.87 -43.49
CA ALA A 87 -1.66 8.09 -43.80
C ALA A 87 -0.53 8.16 -42.74
N ALA A 88 0.70 7.73 -43.02
CA ALA A 88 1.73 8.41 -43.80
C ALA A 88 2.01 9.83 -43.28
N THR A 89 3.17 10.03 -42.62
CA THR A 89 3.98 11.27 -42.65
C THR A 89 5.36 10.99 -42.02
N SER A 90 6.37 10.89 -42.91
CA SER A 90 7.81 11.28 -42.82
C SER A 90 8.45 11.50 -41.43
N VAL A 91 9.53 10.81 -41.03
CA VAL A 91 10.92 10.83 -41.55
C VAL A 91 11.43 12.25 -41.87
N THR A 92 12.17 12.84 -40.93
CA THR A 92 13.15 13.88 -41.24
C THR A 92 14.42 13.65 -40.44
N THR A 93 15.42 13.14 -41.16
CA THR A 93 16.84 13.15 -40.82
C THR A 93 17.38 14.53 -41.19
N VAL A 94 17.98 15.26 -40.24
CA VAL A 94 18.89 16.40 -40.48
C VAL A 94 19.92 16.31 -39.34
N GLU A 95 21.07 15.70 -39.57
CA GLU A 95 22.28 16.26 -40.20
C GLU A 95 22.95 17.36 -39.35
N SER A 96 24.19 17.02 -39.02
CA SER A 96 25.16 17.71 -38.18
C SER A 96 25.55 19.08 -38.74
N ARG A 97 25.65 20.10 -37.87
CA ARG A 97 26.44 21.31 -38.17
C ARG A 97 27.16 21.83 -36.92
N LEU A 98 28.48 21.82 -37.05
CA LEU A 98 29.52 22.33 -36.17
C LEU A 98 29.52 23.87 -36.04
N VAL A 99 29.76 24.36 -34.80
CA VAL A 99 30.54 25.59 -34.39
C VAL A 99 29.80 26.95 -34.47
N PRO A 100 30.14 28.04 -33.70
CA PRO A 100 30.89 28.22 -32.43
C PRO A 100 30.10 28.95 -31.31
N ALA A 101 30.77 29.06 -30.16
CA ALA A 101 30.49 29.84 -28.94
C ALA A 101 29.87 31.25 -29.09
N SER A 102 28.94 31.57 -28.19
CA SER A 102 28.59 32.93 -27.70
C SER A 102 27.70 32.84 -26.44
N PRO A 103 27.62 33.90 -25.62
CA PRO A 103 27.96 33.83 -24.20
C PRO A 103 26.80 33.54 -23.25
N VAL A 104 27.23 32.99 -22.11
CA VAL A 104 26.56 32.91 -20.81
C VAL A 104 25.72 34.17 -20.52
N VAL A 105 24.40 34.03 -20.60
CA VAL A 105 23.45 34.91 -19.92
C VAL A 105 23.01 34.16 -18.68
N GLN A 106 23.51 34.61 -17.53
CA GLN A 106 23.05 34.17 -16.22
C GLN A 106 21.57 34.53 -16.07
N GLU A 107 20.72 33.53 -16.25
CA GLU A 107 19.31 33.61 -15.91
C GLU A 107 19.21 33.61 -14.37
N ALA A 108 18.73 34.73 -13.83
CA ALA A 108 18.59 34.95 -12.40
C ALA A 108 17.75 33.85 -11.73
N PRO A 109 18.15 33.35 -10.55
CA PRO A 109 17.45 32.27 -9.86
C PRO A 109 16.01 32.70 -9.56
N LYS A 110 15.08 31.95 -10.16
CA LYS A 110 13.65 32.03 -9.90
C LYS A 110 13.41 31.59 -8.45
N PRO A 111 12.73 32.40 -7.60
CA PRO A 111 12.59 32.08 -6.19
C PRO A 111 11.81 30.78 -6.00
N GLU A 112 12.43 29.86 -5.27
CA GLU A 112 11.87 28.61 -4.75
C GLU A 112 10.51 28.89 -4.10
N LYS A 113 9.45 28.41 -4.77
CA LYS A 113 8.10 28.43 -4.21
C LYS A 113 8.03 27.33 -3.16
N LYS A 114 7.90 27.76 -1.89
CA LYS A 114 7.41 27.02 -0.71
C LYS A 114 6.91 25.59 -1.02
N GLU A 115 7.83 24.62 -1.04
CA GLU A 115 7.56 23.19 -1.29
C GLU A 115 6.87 22.48 -0.12
N GLY A 116 6.59 23.18 0.99
CA GLY A 116 6.10 22.54 2.22
C GLY A 116 4.63 22.10 2.21
N SER A 117 3.75 22.76 1.46
CA SER A 117 2.30 22.42 1.49
C SER A 117 1.95 21.27 0.56
N ASP A 118 2.57 21.20 -0.62
CA ASP A 118 2.24 20.21 -1.64
C ASP A 118 2.60 18.79 -1.19
N VAL A 119 3.68 18.63 -0.40
CA VAL A 119 4.10 17.32 0.12
C VAL A 119 3.04 16.70 1.03
N MET A 120 2.33 17.52 1.82
CA MET A 120 1.33 17.02 2.76
C MET A 120 0.02 16.65 2.06
N GLU A 121 -0.37 17.40 1.02
CA GLU A 121 -1.49 17.05 0.14
C GLU A 121 -1.20 15.78 -0.66
N ASP A 122 0.04 15.61 -1.15
CA ASP A 122 0.50 14.39 -1.81
C ASP A 122 0.51 13.21 -0.83
N LEU A 123 1.00 13.39 0.39
CA LEU A 123 1.00 12.35 1.41
C LEU A 123 -0.42 11.94 1.78
N GLN A 124 -1.35 12.89 1.91
CA GLN A 124 -2.77 12.62 2.16
C GLN A 124 -3.42 11.92 0.97
N GLY A 125 -3.12 12.35 -0.26
CA GLY A 125 -3.60 11.74 -1.49
C GLY A 125 -3.15 10.28 -1.61
N VAL A 126 -1.91 9.97 -1.23
CA VAL A 126 -1.43 8.59 -1.30
C VAL A 126 -1.79 7.76 -0.06
N LEU A 127 -1.92 8.34 1.14
CA LEU A 127 -2.57 7.67 2.28
C LEU A 127 -4.00 7.28 1.93
N SER A 128 -4.72 8.17 1.24
CA SER A 128 -6.03 7.85 0.70
C SER A 128 -5.93 6.71 -0.32
N PHE A 129 -4.95 6.68 -1.20
CA PHE A 129 -4.74 5.58 -2.14
C PHE A 129 -4.46 4.24 -1.43
N ILE A 130 -3.66 4.26 -0.36
CA ILE A 130 -3.35 3.08 0.47
C ILE A 130 -4.63 2.61 1.20
N ALA A 131 -5.40 3.54 1.76
CA ALA A 131 -6.64 3.28 2.49
C ALA A 131 -7.78 2.82 1.58
N PHE A 132 -7.95 3.38 0.37
CA PHE A 132 -9.08 3.13 -0.52
C PHE A 132 -9.00 1.85 -1.35
N LYS A 133 -7.94 1.04 -1.22
CA LYS A 133 -8.01 -0.38 -1.63
C LYS A 133 -8.91 -1.22 -0.71
N GLU A 134 -9.48 -0.62 0.34
CA GLU A 134 -10.59 -1.19 1.09
C GLU A 134 -11.83 -1.28 0.18
N ARG A 135 -11.93 -2.45 -0.47
CA ARG A 135 -13.06 -3.01 -1.23
C ARG A 135 -14.23 -2.03 -1.33
N GLN A 136 -14.43 -1.40 -2.50
CA GLN A 136 -15.58 -0.53 -2.83
C GLN A 136 -16.74 -0.80 -1.87
N GLN A 137 -16.84 0.02 -0.81
CA GLN A 137 -17.83 -0.19 0.23
C GLN A 137 -19.17 -0.20 -0.47
N ARG A 138 -19.85 -1.34 -0.40
CA ARG A 138 -21.15 -1.51 -1.03
C ARG A 138 -22.06 -0.51 -0.36
N VAL A 139 -22.43 0.54 -1.10
CA VAL A 139 -23.56 1.38 -0.72
C VAL A 139 -24.76 0.44 -0.71
N PHE A 140 -25.21 0.08 0.49
CA PHE A 140 -26.42 -0.70 0.67
C PHE A 140 -27.58 0.22 0.30
N LEU A 141 -27.93 0.24 -0.98
CA LEU A 141 -29.28 0.60 -1.36
C LEU A 141 -30.22 -0.34 -0.59
N PRO A 142 -31.31 0.16 0.02
CA PRO A 142 -32.30 -0.68 0.66
C PRO A 142 -32.98 -1.51 -0.43
N VAL A 143 -32.48 -2.72 -0.68
CA VAL A 143 -33.02 -3.66 -1.65
C VAL A 143 -33.86 -4.70 -0.91
N THR A 144 -35.09 -4.89 -1.37
CA THR A 144 -36.13 -5.77 -0.82
C THR A 144 -35.83 -7.27 -0.92
N HIS A 145 -34.74 -7.67 -1.57
CA HIS A 145 -34.34 -9.08 -1.69
C HIS A 145 -32.83 -9.27 -1.45
N PRO A 146 -32.43 -10.28 -0.65
CA PRO A 146 -31.03 -10.56 -0.39
C PRO A 146 -30.33 -10.96 -1.70
N PRO A 147 -29.18 -10.34 -2.05
CA PRO A 147 -28.46 -10.68 -3.25
C PRO A 147 -27.99 -12.13 -3.18
N ALA A 148 -28.06 -12.83 -4.30
CA ALA A 148 -27.63 -14.23 -4.40
C ALA A 148 -26.21 -14.40 -3.83
N PRO A 149 -25.94 -15.51 -3.11
CA PRO A 149 -24.64 -15.77 -2.51
C PRO A 149 -23.55 -15.67 -3.59
N ARG A 150 -22.52 -14.85 -3.32
CA ARG A 150 -21.41 -14.68 -4.24
C ARG A 150 -20.81 -16.05 -4.53
N ARG A 151 -20.85 -16.46 -5.79
CA ARG A 151 -20.01 -17.55 -6.27
C ARG A 151 -18.57 -17.16 -5.92
N LYS A 152 -17.80 -18.07 -5.30
CA LYS A 152 -16.37 -17.85 -5.07
C LYS A 152 -15.78 -17.49 -6.42
N ASN A 153 -15.44 -16.21 -6.62
CA ASN A 153 -14.75 -15.79 -7.82
C ASN A 153 -13.46 -16.59 -7.83
N HIS A 154 -13.38 -17.56 -8.74
CA HIS A 154 -12.08 -17.99 -9.23
C HIS A 154 -11.41 -16.70 -9.68
N GLN A 155 -10.25 -16.39 -9.08
CA GLN A 155 -9.39 -15.32 -9.56
C GLN A 155 -9.06 -15.72 -10.99
N VAL A 156 -9.87 -15.23 -11.92
CA VAL A 156 -9.52 -15.24 -13.32
C VAL A 156 -8.28 -14.37 -13.37
N ASP A 157 -7.16 -14.93 -13.82
CA ASP A 157 -5.94 -14.19 -14.09
C ASP A 157 -6.26 -13.15 -15.16
N VAL A 158 -6.81 -12.02 -14.71
CA VAL A 158 -7.08 -10.87 -15.58
C VAL A 158 -5.71 -10.37 -16.00
N PRO A 159 -5.42 -10.30 -17.31
CA PRO A 159 -4.16 -9.77 -17.80
C PRO A 159 -3.90 -8.41 -17.16
N ARG A 160 -2.78 -8.31 -16.43
CA ARG A 160 -2.40 -7.05 -15.77
C ARG A 160 -2.11 -6.00 -16.83
N ASP A 161 -2.65 -4.80 -16.62
CA ASP A 161 -2.36 -3.66 -17.49
C ASP A 161 -1.02 -3.04 -17.04
N PRO A 162 0.05 -3.10 -17.87
CA PRO A 162 1.36 -2.56 -17.50
C PRO A 162 1.31 -1.05 -17.22
N LYS A 163 0.31 -0.32 -17.75
CA LYS A 163 0.13 1.11 -17.47
C LYS A 163 -0.29 1.37 -16.02
N MET A 164 -1.06 0.46 -15.43
CA MET A 164 -1.48 0.57 -14.03
C MET A 164 -0.29 0.34 -13.10
N ASP A 165 0.55 -0.64 -13.41
CA ASP A 165 1.74 -0.96 -12.63
C ASP A 165 2.75 0.20 -12.66
N ALA A 166 2.97 0.80 -13.84
CA ALA A 166 3.81 1.99 -13.97
C ALA A 166 3.31 3.17 -13.12
N ARG A 167 1.99 3.40 -13.07
CA ARG A 167 1.39 4.47 -12.24
C ARG A 167 1.55 4.19 -10.75
N GLN A 168 1.37 2.95 -10.33
CA GLN A 168 1.52 2.55 -8.93
C GLN A 168 2.97 2.66 -8.46
N ASN A 169 3.93 2.26 -9.30
CA ASN A 169 5.34 2.46 -9.03
C ASN A 169 5.71 3.94 -8.93
N ALA A 170 5.23 4.78 -9.86
CA ALA A 170 5.48 6.22 -9.79
C ALA A 170 4.91 6.85 -8.51
N ALA A 171 3.72 6.43 -8.07
CA ALA A 171 3.12 6.88 -6.82
C ALA A 171 3.94 6.42 -5.59
N ALA A 172 4.37 5.15 -5.57
CA ALA A 172 5.21 4.62 -4.51
C ALA A 172 6.56 5.35 -4.43
N GLN A 173 7.19 5.65 -5.56
CA GLN A 173 8.44 6.42 -5.59
C GLN A 173 8.27 7.84 -5.04
N ARG A 174 7.17 8.53 -5.39
CA ARG A 174 6.88 9.87 -4.84
C ARG A 174 6.73 9.83 -3.33
N LEU A 175 6.03 8.84 -2.79
CA LEU A 175 5.94 8.64 -1.36
C LEU A 175 7.30 8.41 -0.71
N LEU A 176 8.08 7.46 -1.24
CA LEU A 176 9.38 7.13 -0.67
C LEU A 176 10.29 8.34 -0.66
N LYS A 177 10.30 9.14 -1.74
CA LYS A 177 11.04 10.40 -1.82
C LYS A 177 10.53 11.47 -0.85
N ALA A 178 9.22 11.55 -0.63
CA ALA A 178 8.63 12.46 0.35
C ALA A 178 8.97 12.10 1.80
N LEU A 179 9.28 10.83 2.06
CA LEU A 179 9.64 10.29 3.38
C LEU A 179 11.14 10.27 3.65
N LEU A 180 11.97 10.38 2.61
CA LEU A 180 13.43 10.46 2.69
C LEU A 180 13.96 11.66 3.52
N PRO A 181 13.44 12.89 3.34
CA PRO A 181 13.87 13.97 4.23
C PRO A 181 13.52 13.56 5.67
N PRO A 182 14.40 13.84 6.67
CA PRO A 182 14.17 13.57 8.08
C PRO A 182 13.04 14.48 8.59
N SER A 183 11.85 14.16 8.14
CA SER A 183 10.62 14.84 8.43
C SER A 183 10.25 14.45 9.84
N THR A 184 9.95 15.46 10.65
CA THR A 184 9.61 15.45 12.07
C THR A 184 8.37 14.63 12.45
N LEU A 185 7.91 13.77 11.53
CA LEU A 185 6.81 12.86 11.75
C LEU A 185 7.38 11.63 12.46
N ASP A 186 6.97 11.43 13.72
CA ASP A 186 7.15 10.18 14.48
C ASP A 186 6.31 9.04 13.86
N LEU A 187 6.39 8.89 12.54
CA LEU A 187 5.80 7.77 11.84
C LEU A 187 6.73 6.58 11.95
N ASP A 188 6.17 5.44 12.35
CA ASP A 188 6.86 4.15 12.31
C ASP A 188 7.17 3.77 10.85
N VAL A 189 8.34 4.18 10.36
CA VAL A 189 8.83 3.90 9.00
C VAL A 189 8.79 2.40 8.70
N SER A 190 9.04 1.56 9.71
CA SER A 190 8.94 0.10 9.62
C SER A 190 7.53 -0.39 9.27
N GLN A 191 6.49 0.17 9.88
CA GLN A 191 5.10 -0.20 9.56
C GLN A 191 4.72 0.26 8.15
N LEU A 192 5.14 1.46 7.78
CA LEU A 192 4.87 2.03 6.48
C LEU A 192 5.50 1.22 5.35
N ILE A 193 6.77 0.82 5.50
CA ILE A 193 7.48 -0.04 4.54
C ILE A 193 6.74 -1.38 4.37
N LYS A 194 6.28 -2.00 5.46
CA LYS A 194 5.52 -3.25 5.42
C LYS A 194 4.19 -3.09 4.69
N ALA A 195 3.46 -2.00 4.98
CA ALA A 195 2.20 -1.70 4.31
C ALA A 195 2.40 -1.44 2.82
N LEU A 196 3.42 -0.66 2.44
CA LEU A 196 3.74 -0.38 1.04
C LEU A 196 4.08 -1.67 0.31
N ARG A 197 4.92 -2.51 0.92
CA ARG A 197 5.31 -3.81 0.39
C ARG A 197 4.12 -4.72 0.14
N GLU A 198 3.18 -4.80 1.07
CA GLU A 198 1.96 -5.60 0.89
C GLU A 198 1.16 -5.13 -0.32
N LYS A 199 1.09 -3.81 -0.56
CA LYS A 199 0.43 -3.24 -1.74
C LYS A 199 1.20 -3.50 -3.04
N LEU A 200 2.54 -3.46 -2.98
CA LEU A 200 3.43 -3.70 -4.11
C LEU A 200 3.64 -5.19 -4.42
N ALA A 201 3.22 -6.11 -3.55
CA ALA A 201 3.27 -7.55 -3.84
C ALA A 201 2.43 -7.94 -5.06
N GLU A 202 1.39 -7.15 -5.36
CA GLU A 202 0.54 -7.32 -6.54
C GLU A 202 1.09 -6.63 -7.80
N VAL A 203 2.22 -5.91 -7.72
CA VAL A 203 2.71 -5.00 -8.77
C VAL A 203 4.12 -5.41 -9.20
N GLU A 204 4.42 -5.31 -10.49
CA GLU A 204 5.80 -5.45 -10.95
C GLU A 204 6.62 -4.22 -10.55
N VAL A 205 7.35 -4.34 -9.44
CA VAL A 205 8.17 -3.26 -8.89
C VAL A 205 9.39 -2.96 -9.77
N THR A 206 9.57 -1.68 -10.13
CA THR A 206 10.74 -1.22 -10.91
C THR A 206 12.00 -1.07 -10.06
N LYS A 207 13.19 -1.15 -10.69
CA LYS A 207 14.51 -0.97 -10.06
C LYS A 207 14.60 0.32 -9.24
N GLU A 208 14.18 1.45 -9.79
CA GLU A 208 14.19 2.75 -9.12
C GLU A 208 13.36 2.78 -7.82
N THR A 209 12.26 2.01 -7.80
CA THR A 209 11.41 1.89 -6.61
C THR A 209 12.14 1.11 -5.53
N TYR A 210 12.83 0.01 -5.87
CA TYR A 210 13.69 -0.72 -4.94
C TYR A 210 14.82 0.15 -4.37
N VAL A 211 15.48 0.93 -5.22
CA VAL A 211 16.52 1.89 -4.79
C VAL A 211 15.95 2.88 -3.77
N SER A 212 14.76 3.42 -4.02
CA SER A 212 14.10 4.35 -3.10
C SER A 212 13.74 3.69 -1.76
N PHE A 213 13.30 2.43 -1.78
CA PHE A 213 13.06 1.66 -0.56
C PHE A 213 14.33 1.43 0.25
N LEU A 214 15.42 1.03 -0.41
CA LEU A 214 16.69 0.75 0.26
C LEU A 214 17.23 2.01 0.93
N LYS A 215 17.17 3.16 0.25
CA LYS A 215 17.54 4.46 0.84
C LYS A 215 16.73 4.78 2.10
N LEU A 216 15.40 4.60 2.05
CA LEU A 216 14.54 4.79 3.24
C LEU A 216 14.85 3.78 4.36
N CYS A 217 15.20 2.54 4.02
CA CYS A 217 15.59 1.52 5.00
C CYS A 217 16.94 1.84 5.66
N PHE A 218 17.86 2.49 4.94
CA PHE A 218 19.14 2.95 5.47
C PHE A 218 18.96 4.08 6.48
N GLU A 219 18.12 5.06 6.15
CA GLU A 219 17.81 6.17 7.06
C GLU A 219 17.13 5.68 8.35
N SER A 220 16.22 4.71 8.23
CA SER A 220 15.57 4.07 9.39
C SER A 220 16.42 3.02 10.09
N ARG A 221 17.66 2.76 9.62
CA ARG A 221 18.60 1.75 10.14
C ARG A 221 18.00 0.35 10.28
N ASN A 222 17.03 -0.01 9.43
CA ASN A 222 16.33 -1.29 9.51
C ASN A 222 16.98 -2.35 8.61
N LEU A 223 18.09 -2.93 9.09
CA LEU A 223 18.91 -3.92 8.37
C LEU A 223 18.12 -5.14 7.88
N ARG A 224 17.12 -5.56 8.66
CA ARG A 224 16.32 -6.75 8.35
C ARG A 224 15.51 -6.57 7.07
N GLU A 225 14.93 -5.39 6.88
CA GLU A 225 14.17 -5.09 5.67
C GLU A 225 15.11 -4.83 4.48
N VAL A 226 16.28 -4.20 4.70
CA VAL A 226 17.31 -4.02 3.66
C VAL A 226 17.68 -5.35 3.01
N GLY A 227 18.08 -6.34 3.81
CA GLY A 227 18.48 -7.66 3.28
C GLY A 227 17.35 -8.36 2.52
N ARG A 228 16.10 -8.16 2.97
CA ARG A 228 14.92 -8.75 2.33
C ARG A 228 14.61 -8.10 0.99
N PHE A 229 14.65 -6.77 0.89
CA PHE A 229 14.46 -6.07 -0.38
C PHE A 229 15.59 -6.33 -1.37
N TYR A 230 16.83 -6.40 -0.87
CA TYR A 230 17.99 -6.76 -1.69
C TYR A 230 17.82 -8.15 -2.32
N GLY A 231 17.50 -9.17 -1.51
CA GLY A 231 17.28 -10.54 -2.00
C GLY A 231 16.08 -10.66 -2.94
N GLU A 232 14.99 -9.92 -2.70
CA GLU A 232 13.84 -9.89 -3.61
C GLU A 232 14.16 -9.26 -4.96
N MET A 233 15.00 -8.23 -4.96
CA MET A 233 15.44 -7.56 -6.17
C MET A 233 16.42 -8.46 -6.97
N GLU A 234 17.35 -9.13 -6.28
CA GLU A 234 18.26 -10.10 -6.88
C GLU A 234 17.50 -11.30 -7.48
N ALA A 235 16.48 -11.82 -6.77
CA ALA A 235 15.62 -12.89 -7.27
C ALA A 235 14.85 -12.50 -8.54
N LYS A 236 14.65 -11.20 -8.79
CA LYS A 236 14.06 -10.66 -10.02
C LYS A 236 15.09 -10.39 -11.13
N GLY A 237 16.38 -10.64 -10.87
CA GLY A 237 17.47 -10.36 -11.81
C GLY A 237 17.73 -8.87 -12.01
N LEU A 238 17.33 -8.03 -11.05
CA LEU A 238 17.58 -6.58 -11.10
C LEU A 238 18.90 -6.29 -10.39
N GLU A 239 19.86 -5.73 -11.12
CA GLU A 239 21.17 -5.35 -10.57
C GLU A 239 21.09 -4.02 -9.81
N LEU A 240 21.74 -3.94 -8.66
CA LEU A 240 21.80 -2.73 -7.85
C LEU A 240 22.94 -1.81 -8.30
N GLU A 241 22.84 -0.53 -7.96
CA GLU A 241 23.95 0.41 -8.12
C GLU A 241 25.06 0.09 -7.10
N GLU A 242 26.31 0.21 -7.53
CA GLU A 242 27.50 -0.10 -6.71
C GLU A 242 27.49 0.73 -5.41
N GLU A 243 27.17 2.02 -5.52
CA GLU A 243 27.08 2.94 -4.37
C GLU A 243 26.12 2.46 -3.27
N ILE A 244 24.97 1.90 -3.67
CA ILE A 244 23.96 1.41 -2.72
C ILE A 244 24.45 0.11 -2.09
N THR A 245 25.13 -0.74 -2.86
CA THR A 245 25.72 -1.99 -2.38
C THR A 245 26.79 -1.72 -1.32
N ASP A 246 27.64 -0.72 -1.54
CA ASP A 246 28.63 -0.26 -0.57
C ASP A 246 27.97 0.25 0.72
N GLN A 247 26.85 0.99 0.60
CA GLN A 247 26.07 1.42 1.76
C GLN A 247 25.46 0.24 2.53
N VAL A 248 24.95 -0.79 1.84
CA VAL A 248 24.48 -2.03 2.47
C VAL A 248 25.62 -2.67 3.28
N ILE A 249 26.79 -2.82 2.67
CA ILE A 249 27.97 -3.44 3.29
C ILE A 249 28.42 -2.62 4.51
N ALA A 250 28.52 -1.30 4.38
CA ALA A 250 28.90 -0.41 5.47
C ALA A 250 27.93 -0.51 6.66
N LEU A 251 26.62 -0.62 6.40
CA LEU A 251 25.62 -0.80 7.44
C LEU A 251 25.74 -2.16 8.13
N TYR A 252 25.96 -3.25 7.38
CA TYR A 252 26.20 -4.57 7.98
C TYR A 252 27.47 -4.59 8.82
N ALA A 253 28.56 -4.00 8.34
CA ALA A 253 29.81 -3.88 9.09
C ALA A 253 29.61 -3.12 10.40
N THR A 254 28.83 -2.03 10.37
CA THR A 254 28.51 -1.24 11.57
C THR A 254 27.67 -2.05 12.57
N SER A 255 26.71 -2.84 12.07
CA SER A 255 25.85 -3.67 12.92
C SER A 255 26.54 -4.87 13.55
N ALA A 256 27.56 -5.41 12.89
CA ALA A 256 28.33 -6.55 13.40
C ALA A 256 29.24 -6.18 14.59
N LEU A 257 29.47 -4.88 14.81
CA LEU A 257 30.25 -4.37 15.93
C LEU A 257 29.42 -4.10 17.20
N GLN A 258 28.10 -4.14 17.10
CA GLN A 258 27.18 -3.96 18.23
C GLN A 258 26.80 -5.30 18.85
#